data_AF-A0A822B3T8-F1
#
_entry.id   AF-A0A822B3T8-F1
#
_cell.length_a   1.000
_cell.length_b   1.000
_cell.length_c   1.000
_cell.angle_alpha   90.00
_cell.angle_beta   90.00
_cell.angle_gamma   90.00
#
_symmetry.space_group_name_H-M   'P 1'
#
loop_
_entity.id
_entity.type
_entity.pdbx_description
1 polymer ?
#
loop_
_entity_poly.entity_id
_entity_poly.type
_entity_poly.pdbx_seq_one_letter_code
_entity_poly.pdbx_strand_id
1 'polypeptide(L)'
;MSNNAQHNYSDEINIGFSEFEFLQAKQHEIELEQKYDISAILLHWKRSESTAKAADYLLAANLFKEIIVWNNNPNIYLTKTTLKTNNHSLDSIRIINSKENLKDEAKYRACAEAKTIACFYVDDDWDASFYLKSLIADFRADP
;
A
#
# COMPACT_ATOMS: atom_id res chain seq x y z
N MET A 1 -19.77 -39.99 -28.87
CA MET A 1 -18.30 -39.85 -28.82
C MET A 1 -18.00 -38.36 -28.81
N SER A 2 -17.72 -37.80 -27.64
CA SER A 2 -17.12 -36.47 -27.48
C SER A 2 -16.26 -36.53 -26.23
N ASN A 3 -14.93 -36.47 -26.42
CA ASN A 3 -13.96 -36.50 -25.34
C ASN A 3 -13.90 -35.12 -24.69
N ASN A 4 -14.32 -35.02 -23.43
CA ASN A 4 -14.00 -33.89 -22.57
C ASN A 4 -12.55 -34.05 -22.10
N ALA A 5 -11.64 -33.27 -22.68
CA ALA A 5 -10.32 -33.09 -22.10
C ALA A 5 -10.46 -32.18 -20.86
N GLN A 6 -10.30 -32.77 -19.68
CA GLN A 6 -10.05 -32.04 -18.44
C GLN A 6 -8.67 -31.37 -18.58
N HIS A 7 -8.65 -30.04 -18.63
CA HIS A 7 -7.41 -29.27 -18.56
C HIS A 7 -6.90 -29.32 -17.11
N ASN A 8 -5.94 -30.20 -16.85
CA ASN A 8 -5.21 -30.23 -15.58
C ASN A 8 -4.34 -28.97 -15.48
N TYR A 9 -4.59 -28.14 -14.49
CA TYR A 9 -3.75 -27.01 -14.08
C TYR A 9 -2.49 -27.48 -13.33
N SER A 10 -1.81 -28.49 -13.86
CA SER A 10 -0.54 -29.00 -13.31
C SER A 10 0.64 -28.71 -14.23
N ASP A 11 0.55 -27.65 -15.03
CA ASP A 11 1.74 -27.04 -15.62
C ASP A 11 2.46 -26.31 -14.48
N GLU A 12 3.24 -27.09 -13.72
CA GLU A 12 4.23 -26.61 -12.78
C GLU A 12 5.07 -25.56 -13.51
N ILE A 13 4.86 -24.29 -13.14
CA ILE A 13 5.79 -23.24 -13.50
C ILE A 13 7.11 -23.67 -12.85
N ASN A 14 8.04 -24.22 -13.64
CA ASN A 14 9.36 -24.59 -13.16
C ASN A 14 10.16 -23.31 -12.96
N ILE A 15 9.98 -22.70 -11.80
CA ILE A 15 10.58 -21.41 -11.41
C ILE A 15 12.07 -21.58 -11.07
N GLY A 16 12.66 -22.77 -11.26
CA GLY A 16 14.03 -23.08 -10.86
C GLY A 16 14.23 -23.28 -9.36
N PHE A 17 13.14 -23.30 -8.58
CA PHE A 17 13.15 -23.55 -7.13
C PHE A 17 12.46 -24.87 -6.83
N SER A 18 13.02 -25.62 -5.89
CA SER A 18 12.31 -26.73 -5.24
C SER A 18 11.15 -26.21 -4.40
N GLU A 19 10.14 -27.06 -4.15
CA GLU A 19 9.02 -26.75 -3.26
C GLU A 19 9.52 -26.30 -1.87
N PHE A 20 10.59 -26.92 -1.38
CA PHE A 20 11.20 -26.57 -0.10
C PHE A 20 11.77 -25.14 -0.09
N GLU A 21 12.50 -24.74 -1.13
CA GLU A 21 13.03 -23.37 -1.26
C GLU A 21 11.91 -22.34 -1.35
N PHE A 22 10.84 -22.66 -2.08
CA PHE A 22 9.67 -21.79 -2.16
C PHE A 22 9.00 -21.61 -0.79
N LEU A 23 8.81 -22.69 -0.04
CA LEU A 23 8.22 -22.63 1.30
C LEU A 23 9.10 -21.85 2.28
N GLN A 24 10.42 -21.99 2.21
CA GLN A 24 11.35 -21.19 3.02
C GLN A 24 11.27 -19.70 2.67
N ALA A 25 11.29 -19.34 1.39
CA ALA A 25 11.18 -17.95 0.96
C ALA A 25 9.86 -17.33 1.43
N LYS A 26 8.76 -18.08 1.34
CA LYS A 26 7.45 -17.63 1.84
C LYS A 26 7.44 -17.43 3.35
N GLN A 27 8.05 -18.34 4.11
CA GLN A 27 8.15 -18.22 5.56
C GLN A 27 9.01 -17.01 5.96
N HIS A 28 10.12 -16.79 5.26
CA HIS A 28 10.98 -15.63 5.48
C HIS A 28 10.24 -14.30 5.21
N GLU A 29 9.45 -14.22 4.14
CA GLU A 29 8.64 -13.02 3.87
C GLU A 29 7.63 -12.75 4.99
N ILE A 30 6.97 -13.80 5.51
CA ILE A 30 6.04 -13.65 6.66
C ILE A 30 6.77 -13.13 7.90
N GLU A 31 8.00 -13.57 8.16
CA GLU A 31 8.80 -13.10 9.28
C GLU A 31 9.21 -11.63 9.11
N LEU A 32 9.60 -11.23 7.89
CA LEU A 32 9.91 -9.84 7.56
C LEU A 32 8.68 -8.94 7.67
N GLU A 33 7.52 -9.41 7.21
CA GLU A 33 6.23 -8.73 7.37
C GLU A 33 5.89 -8.46 8.85
N GLN A 34 6.09 -9.46 9.71
CA GLN A 34 5.83 -9.31 11.14
C GLN A 34 6.85 -8.42 11.85
N LYS A 35 8.09 -8.38 11.35
CA LYS A 35 9.18 -7.61 11.94
C LYS A 35 9.14 -6.13 11.54
N TYR A 36 8.78 -5.85 10.29
CA TYR A 36 8.81 -4.52 9.70
C TYR A 36 7.42 -4.09 9.25
N ASP A 37 6.59 -3.74 10.23
CA ASP A 37 5.32 -3.06 9.99
C ASP A 37 5.58 -1.71 9.31
N ILE A 38 4.75 -1.37 8.32
CA ILE A 38 4.86 -0.14 7.53
C ILE A 38 3.54 0.63 7.58
N SER A 39 3.61 1.94 7.74
CA SER A 39 2.48 2.84 7.54
C SER A 39 2.55 3.47 6.15
N ALA A 40 1.42 3.55 5.45
CA ALA A 40 1.34 4.30 4.21
C ALA A 40 1.00 5.76 4.48
N ILE A 41 1.71 6.68 3.83
CA ILE A 41 1.46 8.11 3.84
C ILE A 41 0.96 8.50 2.46
N LEU A 42 -0.27 8.98 2.38
CA LEU A 42 -0.86 9.51 1.16
C LEU A 42 -0.96 11.03 1.28
N LEU A 43 -0.16 11.74 0.49
CA LEU A 43 -0.22 13.19 0.43
C LEU A 43 -1.34 13.63 -0.52
N HIS A 44 -2.11 14.62 -0.11
CA HIS A 44 -3.15 15.23 -0.92
C HIS A 44 -2.96 16.75 -1.02
N TRP A 45 -3.18 17.29 -2.23
CA TRP A 45 -3.22 18.73 -2.47
C TRP A 45 -4.46 19.14 -3.29
N LYS A 46 -4.58 18.68 -4.53
CA LYS A 46 -5.66 19.14 -5.44
C LYS A 46 -6.46 18.01 -6.06
N ARG A 47 -5.88 16.81 -6.18
CA ARG A 47 -6.43 15.76 -7.03
C ARG A 47 -7.19 14.72 -6.21
N SER A 48 -8.37 15.09 -5.70
CA SER A 48 -9.16 14.20 -4.82
C SER A 48 -9.49 12.85 -5.45
N GLU A 49 -9.71 12.79 -6.77
CA GLU A 49 -9.94 11.52 -7.46
C GLU A 49 -8.68 10.63 -7.47
N SER A 50 -7.52 11.21 -7.77
CA SER A 50 -6.23 10.49 -7.69
C SER A 50 -5.93 10.04 -6.27
N THR A 51 -6.20 10.88 -5.27
CA THR A 51 -6.09 10.50 -3.85
C THR A 51 -7.02 9.34 -3.50
N ALA A 52 -8.25 9.33 -4.01
CA ALA A 52 -9.16 8.20 -3.78
C ALA A 52 -8.64 6.91 -4.44
N LYS A 53 -8.16 6.98 -5.68
CA LYS A 53 -7.52 5.85 -6.38
C LYS A 53 -6.29 5.34 -5.64
N ALA A 54 -5.49 6.26 -5.09
CA ALA A 54 -4.32 5.91 -4.31
C ALA A 54 -4.68 5.21 -3.00
N ALA A 55 -5.66 5.74 -2.26
CA ALA A 55 -6.18 5.08 -1.08
C ALA A 55 -6.71 3.67 -1.41
N ASP A 56 -7.37 3.50 -2.55
CA ASP A 56 -7.91 2.22 -2.98
C ASP A 56 -6.82 1.16 -3.21
N TYR A 57 -5.77 1.46 -3.98
CA TYR A 57 -4.71 0.47 -4.19
C TYR A 57 -3.87 0.21 -2.93
N LEU A 58 -3.71 1.22 -2.04
CA LEU A 58 -3.01 1.02 -0.77
C LEU A 58 -3.80 0.07 0.15
N LEU A 59 -5.13 0.21 0.19
CA LEU A 59 -6.01 -0.72 0.92
C LEU A 59 -5.98 -2.12 0.29
N ALA A 60 -6.09 -2.20 -1.04
CA ALA A 60 -6.10 -3.48 -1.76
C ALA A 60 -4.77 -4.24 -1.64
N ALA A 61 -3.64 -3.55 -1.43
CA ALA A 61 -2.35 -4.18 -1.23
C ALA A 61 -2.30 -5.00 0.06
N ASN A 62 -3.04 -4.60 1.11
CA ASN A 62 -3.03 -5.23 2.42
C ASN A 62 -1.61 -5.40 3.03
N LEU A 63 -0.73 -4.42 2.77
CA LEU A 63 0.66 -4.40 3.24
C LEU A 63 0.90 -3.45 4.42
N PHE A 64 -0.08 -2.60 4.72
CA PHE A 64 0.10 -1.47 5.63
C PHE A 64 -0.71 -1.64 6.91
N LYS A 65 -0.08 -1.35 8.04
CA LYS A 65 -0.73 -1.37 9.37
C LYS A 65 -1.75 -0.25 9.54
N GLU A 66 -1.48 0.89 8.91
CA GLU A 66 -2.39 2.01 8.80
C GLU A 66 -2.07 2.85 7.56
N ILE A 67 -3.03 3.67 7.15
CA ILE A 67 -2.87 4.65 6.07
C ILE A 67 -3.18 6.03 6.64
N ILE A 68 -2.22 6.94 6.55
CA ILE A 68 -2.38 8.34 6.93
C ILE A 68 -2.54 9.17 5.66
N VAL A 69 -3.70 9.76 5.47
CA VAL A 69 -3.95 10.72 4.39
C VAL A 69 -3.70 12.11 4.95
N TRP A 70 -2.62 12.76 4.49
CA TRP A 70 -2.28 14.11 4.87
C TRP A 70 -2.78 15.10 3.82
N ASN A 71 -3.83 15.85 4.15
CA ASN A 71 -4.34 16.92 3.29
C ASN A 71 -3.54 18.20 3.54
N ASN A 72 -2.71 18.57 2.56
CA ASN A 72 -1.94 19.81 2.54
C ASN A 72 -2.73 21.03 2.04
N ASN A 73 -4.00 20.87 1.65
CA ASN A 73 -4.82 21.95 1.10
C ASN A 73 -5.79 22.53 2.14
N PRO A 74 -5.52 23.75 2.65
CA PRO A 74 -6.38 24.36 3.66
C PRO A 74 -7.76 24.79 3.13
N ASN A 75 -7.94 24.82 1.81
CA ASN A 75 -9.22 25.16 1.19
C ASN A 75 -10.13 23.95 0.97
N ILE A 76 -9.64 22.74 1.26
CA ILE A 76 -10.39 21.49 1.13
C ILE A 76 -10.41 20.83 2.50
N TYR A 77 -11.56 20.27 2.89
CA TYR A 77 -11.66 19.44 4.09
C TYR A 77 -11.93 18.00 3.66
N LEU A 78 -10.92 17.14 3.78
CA LEU A 78 -11.06 15.73 3.46
C LEU A 78 -11.75 14.99 4.61
N THR A 79 -12.64 14.08 4.22
CA THR A 79 -13.30 13.12 5.11
C THR A 79 -13.19 11.72 4.51
N LYS A 80 -13.46 10.68 5.30
CA LYS A 80 -13.47 9.30 4.78
C LYS A 80 -14.44 9.15 3.61
N THR A 81 -15.57 9.85 3.64
CA THR A 81 -16.57 9.86 2.55
C THR A 81 -16.07 10.52 1.26
N THR A 82 -15.05 11.38 1.32
CA THR A 82 -14.41 11.93 0.11
C THR A 82 -13.50 10.93 -0.60
N LEU A 83 -12.99 9.94 0.12
CA LEU A 83 -12.20 8.84 -0.43
C LEU A 83 -13.17 7.78 -0.96
N LYS A 84 -13.57 7.90 -2.22
CA LYS A 84 -14.47 6.95 -2.91
C LYS A 84 -13.71 5.64 -3.21
N THR A 85 -13.57 4.76 -2.22
CA THR A 85 -12.88 3.46 -2.37
C THR A 85 -13.86 2.33 -2.72
N ASN A 86 -13.36 1.30 -3.39
CA ASN A 86 -14.12 0.17 -3.92
C ASN A 86 -14.42 -0.89 -2.84
N ASN A 87 -15.38 -0.62 -1.96
CA ASN A 87 -15.86 -1.54 -0.91
C ASN A 87 -14.81 -1.98 0.14
N HIS A 88 -13.61 -1.39 0.16
CA HIS A 88 -12.65 -1.62 1.23
C HIS A 88 -13.09 -0.89 2.52
N SER A 89 -12.88 -1.53 3.68
CA SER A 89 -13.03 -0.84 4.96
C SER A 89 -12.04 0.32 5.05
N LEU A 90 -12.53 1.46 5.55
CA LEU A 90 -11.72 2.66 5.77
C LEU A 90 -11.19 2.73 7.21
N ASP A 91 -11.30 1.67 8.01
CA ASP A 91 -10.95 1.68 9.43
C ASP A 91 -9.44 1.92 9.67
N SER A 92 -8.60 1.42 8.77
CA SER A 92 -7.14 1.66 8.79
C SER A 92 -6.74 3.06 8.31
N ILE A 93 -7.68 3.85 7.78
CA ILE A 93 -7.41 5.22 7.30
C ILE A 93 -7.59 6.25 8.42
N ARG A 94 -6.56 7.06 8.62
CA ARG A 94 -6.61 8.31 9.40
C ARG A 94 -6.37 9.49 8.47
N ILE A 95 -7.20 10.52 8.57
CA ILE A 95 -7.08 11.74 7.76
C ILE A 95 -6.61 12.88 8.66
N ILE A 96 -5.56 13.58 8.24
CA ILE A 96 -5.05 14.79 8.90
C ILE A 96 -5.24 15.96 7.93
N ASN A 97 -6.10 16.91 8.30
CA ASN A 97 -6.33 18.13 7.53
C ASN A 97 -5.42 19.24 8.05
N SER A 98 -4.38 19.58 7.27
CA SER A 98 -3.47 20.68 7.60
C SER A 98 -4.13 22.03 7.41
N LYS A 99 -3.71 23.01 8.22
CA LYS A 99 -4.13 24.43 8.09
C LYS A 99 -3.33 25.19 7.05
N GLU A 100 -2.28 24.58 6.49
CA GLU A 100 -1.39 25.18 5.50
C GLU A 100 -0.77 24.13 4.58
N ASN A 101 -0.17 24.59 3.48
CA ASN A 101 0.58 23.74 2.56
C ASN A 101 2.02 23.58 3.04
N LEU A 102 2.32 22.44 3.67
CA LEU A 102 3.65 22.11 4.20
C LEU A 102 4.60 21.54 3.13
N LYS A 103 4.15 21.41 1.87
CA LYS A 103 4.95 20.83 0.77
C LYS A 103 5.53 19.46 1.19
N ASP A 104 6.81 19.25 0.94
CA ASP A 104 7.56 18.05 1.32
C ASP A 104 7.61 17.79 2.83
N GLU A 105 7.48 18.80 3.67
CA GLU A 105 7.55 18.62 5.13
C GLU A 105 6.40 17.74 5.64
N ALA A 106 5.28 17.74 4.92
CA ALA A 106 4.11 16.94 5.24
C ALA A 106 4.40 15.44 5.33
N LYS A 107 5.24 14.88 4.45
CA LYS A 107 5.54 13.43 4.49
C LYS A 107 6.28 13.03 5.76
N TYR A 108 7.21 13.88 6.21
CA TYR A 108 7.98 13.63 7.43
C TYR A 108 7.10 13.78 8.67
N ARG A 109 6.23 14.79 8.71
CA ARG A 109 5.27 14.98 9.81
C ARG A 109 4.26 13.85 9.88
N ALA A 110 3.70 13.45 8.75
CA ALA A 110 2.77 12.33 8.68
C ALA A 110 3.43 11.03 9.14
N CYS A 111 4.70 10.79 8.75
CA CYS A 111 5.44 9.63 9.21
C CYS A 111 5.80 9.69 10.70
N ALA A 112 6.13 10.86 11.24
CA ALA A 112 6.35 11.04 12.68
C ALA A 112 5.09 10.76 13.53
N GLU A 113 3.91 10.93 12.92
CA GLU A 113 2.62 10.60 13.53
C GLU A 113 2.25 9.10 13.40
N ALA A 114 3.02 8.32 12.63
CA ALA A 114 2.72 6.92 12.37
C ALA A 114 2.97 6.02 13.59
N LYS A 115 2.26 4.89 13.65
CA LYS A 115 2.39 3.86 14.68
C LYS A 115 3.49 2.84 14.39
N THR A 116 4.20 3.01 13.28
CA THR A 116 5.22 2.08 12.78
C THR A 116 6.56 2.79 12.67
N ILE A 117 7.64 2.01 12.54
CA ILE A 117 9.00 2.54 12.46
C ILE A 117 9.41 2.92 11.03
N ALA A 118 8.61 2.55 10.04
CA ALA A 118 8.88 2.74 8.62
C ALA A 118 7.64 3.24 7.89
N CYS A 119 7.85 4.11 6.90
CA CYS A 119 6.76 4.71 6.13
C CYS A 119 7.01 4.58 4.64
N PHE A 120 5.98 4.13 3.92
CA PHE A 120 5.89 4.29 2.48
C PHE A 120 5.10 5.57 2.19
N TYR A 121 5.52 6.40 1.24
CA TYR A 121 4.76 7.61 0.87
C TYR A 121 4.44 7.66 -0.61
N VAL A 122 3.31 8.31 -0.94
CA VAL A 122 2.91 8.60 -2.32
C VAL A 122 2.13 9.91 -2.41
N ASP A 123 2.36 10.64 -3.50
CA ASP A 123 1.70 11.92 -3.82
C ASP A 123 0.41 11.75 -4.64
N ASP A 124 -0.43 12.79 -4.68
CA ASP A 124 -1.71 12.78 -5.41
C ASP A 124 -1.58 12.83 -6.94
N ASP A 125 -0.37 12.95 -7.50
CA ASP A 125 -0.08 12.82 -8.94
C ASP A 125 0.80 11.65 -9.32
N TRP A 126 1.07 10.75 -8.38
CA TRP A 126 1.95 9.62 -8.63
C TRP A 126 1.22 8.29 -8.47
N ASP A 127 1.25 7.47 -9.52
CA ASP A 127 0.69 6.11 -9.46
C ASP A 127 1.78 5.12 -9.06
N ALA A 128 1.67 4.58 -7.84
CA ALA A 128 2.59 3.57 -7.31
C ALA A 128 2.10 2.13 -7.41
N SER A 129 0.90 1.90 -7.96
CA SER A 129 0.27 0.58 -7.95
C SER A 129 1.11 -0.52 -8.60
N PHE A 130 1.87 -0.19 -9.66
CA PHE A 130 2.65 -1.17 -10.43
C PHE A 130 3.93 -1.66 -9.75
N TYR A 131 4.55 -0.86 -8.88
CA TYR A 131 5.85 -1.19 -8.28
C TYR A 131 5.83 -1.14 -6.74
N LEU A 132 4.68 -0.84 -6.14
CA LEU A 132 4.49 -0.81 -4.69
C LEU A 132 5.04 -2.08 -4.01
N LYS A 133 4.61 -3.26 -4.49
CA LYS A 133 5.04 -4.54 -3.89
C LYS A 133 6.55 -4.74 -3.99
N SER A 134 7.15 -4.35 -5.11
CA SER A 134 8.60 -4.44 -5.32
C SER A 134 9.37 -3.53 -4.37
N LEU A 135 8.91 -2.29 -4.16
CA LEU A 135 9.56 -1.36 -3.22
C LEU A 135 9.47 -1.85 -1.77
N ILE A 136 8.32 -2.41 -1.38
CA ILE A 136 8.13 -2.95 -0.03
C ILE A 136 9.01 -4.20 0.18
N ALA A 137 9.11 -5.08 -0.82
CA ALA A 137 9.99 -6.25 -0.75
C ALA A 137 11.47 -5.84 -0.66
N ASP A 138 11.90 -4.85 -1.45
CA ASP A 138 13.27 -4.32 -1.42
C ASP A 138 13.62 -3.74 -0.04
N PHE A 139 12.74 -2.90 0.52
CA PHE A 139 12.91 -2.37 1.87
C PHE A 139 12.98 -3.49 2.93
N ARG A 140 12.14 -4.52 2.84
CA ARG A 140 12.17 -5.62 3.82
C ARG A 140 13.45 -6.45 3.74
N ALA A 141 14.05 -6.56 2.55
CA ALA A 141 15.31 -7.26 2.35
C ALA A 141 16.51 -6.50 2.94
N ASP A 142 16.49 -5.16 2.92
CA ASP A 142 17.53 -4.29 3.49
C ASP A 142 16.94 -3.01 4.15
N PRO A 143 16.42 -3.11 5.40
CA PRO A 143 15.63 -2.06 6.06
C PRO A 143 16.39 -0.90 6.68
#